data_AF-A0A1D7QX99-F1
#
_entry.id   AF-A0A1D7QX99-F1
#
_cell.length_a   1.000
_cell.length_b   1.000
_cell.length_c   1.000
_cell.angle_alpha   90.00
_cell.angle_beta   90.00
_cell.angle_gamma   90.00
#
_symmetry.space_group_name_H-M   'P 1'
#
loop_
_entity.id
_entity.type
_entity.pdbx_description
1 polymer ?
#
loop_
_entity_poly.entity_id
_entity_poly.type
_entity_poly.pdbx_seq_one_letter_code
_entity_poly.pdbx_strand_id
1 'polypeptide(L)'
;MRAGGMHQGASAIEKMMVMIESLQTLERHWAVSKHYPGYPPGTNTINPAVIEGGRHAAFIADECKLWITVHFYPNESTEDICKEVEEHLLNAASADPWLKDHPPRFDWGGESMIEDRGEIFPAFEVDPDHQGVKALSKAHQSVLSQAPVQDTSPTVTDGGWLAEAGIPTALYGPGELTEAHSVNESVDIDELVDFAKVMATFIYNWTHTKKE
;
A
#
# COMPACT_ATOMS: atom_id res chain seq x y z
N MET A 1 18.37 23.40 17.09
CA MET A 1 19.59 23.10 17.86
C MET A 1 19.31 23.53 19.30
N ARG A 2 19.33 22.62 20.28
CA ARG A 2 19.09 22.99 21.69
C ARG A 2 20.44 23.17 22.37
N ALA A 3 20.79 24.41 22.71
CA ALA A 3 22.03 24.73 23.41
C ALA A 3 21.87 24.45 24.91
N GLY A 4 22.17 23.23 25.34
CA GLY A 4 22.24 22.84 26.74
C GLY A 4 23.56 22.14 27.03
N GLY A 5 24.60 22.92 27.34
CA GLY A 5 25.90 22.44 27.82
C GLY A 5 26.88 22.00 26.73
N MET A 6 27.79 22.90 26.31
CA MET A 6 29.04 22.72 25.56
C MET A 6 29.12 21.75 24.35
N HIS A 7 28.04 21.06 23.98
CA HIS A 7 27.99 20.07 22.91
C HIS A 7 26.83 20.37 21.96
N GLN A 8 27.10 20.27 20.65
CA GLN A 8 26.10 20.43 19.59
C GLN A 8 25.24 19.17 19.48
N GLY A 9 24.16 19.11 20.25
CA GLY A 9 23.15 18.05 20.15
C GLY A 9 21.88 18.53 19.44
N ALA A 10 21.24 17.64 18.68
CA ALA A 10 19.87 17.81 18.24
C ALA A 10 19.01 16.67 18.77
N SER A 11 17.75 16.96 19.10
CA SER A 11 16.79 15.93 19.48
C SER A 11 16.35 15.16 18.25
N ALA A 12 16.60 13.85 18.20
CA ALA A 12 16.16 12.99 17.10
C ALA A 12 14.63 13.04 16.89
N ILE A 13 13.86 13.18 17.97
CA ILE A 13 12.40 13.36 17.90
C ILE A 13 12.03 14.67 17.18
N GLU A 14 12.72 15.77 17.50
CA GLU A 14 12.47 17.05 16.82
C GLU A 14 12.87 16.99 15.35
N LYS A 15 13.91 16.23 15.02
CA LYS A 15 14.33 16.03 13.62
C LYS A 15 13.38 15.14 12.84
N MET A 16 12.73 14.20 13.49
CA MET A 16 11.69 13.39 12.86
C MET A 16 10.48 14.25 12.43
N MET A 17 10.20 15.37 13.10
CA MET A 17 9.15 16.30 12.67
C MET A 17 9.42 16.88 11.28
N VAL A 18 10.68 17.18 10.95
CA VAL A 18 11.09 17.66 9.63
C VAL A 18 10.82 16.58 8.57
N MET A 19 11.10 15.32 8.90
CA MET A 19 10.85 14.18 8.00
C MET A 19 9.35 13.98 7.77
N ILE A 20 8.53 14.01 8.82
CA ILE A 20 7.08 13.86 8.72
C ILE A 20 6.46 14.98 7.86
N GLU A 21 6.87 16.24 8.08
CA GLU A 21 6.39 17.37 7.27
C GLU A 21 6.80 17.24 5.79
N SER A 22 8.00 16.73 5.54
CA SER A 22 8.48 16.45 4.19
C SER A 22 7.68 15.34 3.51
N LEU A 23 7.40 14.23 4.20
CA LEU A 23 6.54 13.15 3.68
C LEU A 23 5.13 13.66 3.32
N GLN A 24 4.52 14.46 4.19
CA GLN A 24 3.20 15.05 3.92
C GLN A 24 3.24 15.99 2.71
N THR A 25 4.37 16.66 2.48
CA THR A 25 4.54 17.52 1.29
C THR A 25 4.66 16.69 0.03
N LEU A 26 5.39 15.58 0.07
CA LEU A 26 5.48 14.63 -1.03
C LEU A 26 4.12 14.02 -1.37
N GLU A 27 3.38 13.57 -0.36
CA GLU A 27 2.02 13.02 -0.54
C GLU A 27 1.08 14.05 -1.20
N ARG A 28 1.07 15.30 -0.73
CA ARG A 28 0.28 16.37 -1.36
C ARG A 28 0.69 16.63 -2.80
N HIS A 29 1.98 16.53 -3.11
CA HIS A 29 2.47 16.65 -4.47
C HIS A 29 2.01 15.47 -5.33
N TRP A 30 2.08 14.25 -4.82
CA TRP A 30 1.58 13.05 -5.48
C TRP A 30 0.09 13.13 -5.81
N ALA A 31 -0.72 13.63 -4.87
CA ALA A 31 -2.15 13.77 -5.05
C ALA A 31 -2.57 14.64 -6.26
N VAL A 32 -1.67 15.50 -6.74
CA VAL A 32 -1.92 16.37 -7.91
C VAL A 32 -1.08 16.01 -9.14
N SER A 33 0.07 15.37 -8.96
CA SER A 33 1.03 15.09 -10.05
C SER A 33 0.91 13.69 -10.62
N LYS A 34 0.41 12.73 -9.83
CA LYS A 34 0.26 11.32 -10.22
C LYS A 34 -1.20 10.99 -10.49
N HIS A 35 -1.43 10.06 -11.41
CA HIS A 35 -2.77 9.62 -11.80
C HIS A 35 -2.72 8.20 -12.35
N TYR A 36 -3.78 7.45 -12.09
CA TYR A 36 -4.04 6.14 -12.67
C TYR A 36 -5.53 6.00 -13.05
N PRO A 37 -5.87 5.46 -14.22
CA PRO A 37 -7.26 5.26 -14.63
C PRO A 37 -8.07 4.44 -13.62
N GLY A 38 -9.25 4.93 -13.23
CA GLY A 38 -10.13 4.26 -12.25
C GLY A 38 -9.95 4.72 -10.81
N TYR A 39 -8.78 5.26 -10.45
CA TYR A 39 -8.57 5.83 -9.11
C TYR A 39 -8.89 7.33 -9.05
N PRO A 40 -9.53 7.79 -7.95
CA PRO A 40 -9.57 9.21 -7.62
C PRO A 40 -8.16 9.81 -7.42
N PRO A 41 -7.96 11.12 -7.66
CA PRO A 41 -6.71 11.79 -7.28
C PRO A 41 -6.42 11.66 -5.79
N GLY A 42 -5.15 11.38 -5.44
CA GLY A 42 -4.72 11.24 -4.05
C GLY A 42 -4.94 9.87 -3.41
N THR A 43 -5.24 8.82 -4.19
CA THR A 43 -5.29 7.44 -3.67
C THR A 43 -3.91 6.93 -3.26
N ASN A 44 -2.85 7.40 -3.91
CA ASN A 44 -1.47 7.13 -3.49
C ASN A 44 -1.12 7.99 -2.26
N THR A 45 -0.96 7.34 -1.12
CA THR A 45 -0.81 7.98 0.20
C THR A 45 0.52 7.61 0.84
N ILE A 46 0.99 8.49 1.72
CA ILE A 46 2.15 8.22 2.58
C ILE A 46 1.71 8.45 4.03
N ASN A 47 1.52 7.35 4.76
CA ASN A 47 1.03 7.40 6.13
C ASN A 47 2.16 7.12 7.13
N PRO A 48 2.56 8.10 7.96
CA PRO A 48 3.41 7.85 9.12
C PRO A 48 2.62 7.08 10.19
N ALA A 49 2.87 5.77 10.30
CA ALA A 49 2.03 4.85 11.06
C ALA A 49 2.50 4.66 12.50
N VAL A 50 3.81 4.56 12.73
CA VAL A 50 4.39 4.33 14.06
C VAL A 50 5.62 5.20 14.23
N ILE A 51 5.75 5.85 15.39
CA ILE A 51 6.94 6.61 15.77
C ILE A 51 7.42 6.19 17.16
N GLU A 52 8.71 5.90 17.27
CA GLU A 52 9.35 5.56 18.54
C GLU A 52 10.62 6.42 18.70
N GLY A 53 10.84 7.06 19.85
CA GLY A 53 12.02 7.90 20.01
C GLY A 53 12.28 8.35 21.45
N GLY A 54 13.56 8.53 21.76
CA GLY A 54 14.03 8.88 23.09
C GLY A 54 13.95 7.73 24.10
N ARG A 55 14.78 7.80 25.14
CA ARG A 55 14.88 6.76 26.18
C ARG A 55 14.52 7.20 27.59
N HIS A 56 14.64 8.49 27.88
CA HIS A 56 14.39 9.06 29.22
C HIS A 56 14.23 10.58 29.14
N ALA A 57 13.33 11.16 29.93
CA ALA A 57 13.00 12.58 29.90
C ALA A 57 14.18 13.52 30.29
N ALA A 58 15.17 12.99 31.01
CA ALA A 58 16.37 13.74 31.40
C ALA A 58 17.42 13.86 30.27
N PHE A 59 17.26 13.15 29.16
CA PHE A 59 18.21 13.15 28.05
C PHE A 59 17.58 13.73 26.79
N ILE A 60 18.40 14.39 25.97
CA ILE A 60 18.04 14.71 24.59
C ILE A 60 17.94 13.37 23.84
N ALA A 61 16.87 13.18 23.07
CA ALA A 61 16.67 11.96 22.29
C ALA A 61 17.80 11.80 21.25
N ASP A 62 18.53 10.70 21.36
CA ASP A 62 19.63 10.32 20.46
C ASP A 62 19.17 9.46 19.28
N GLU A 63 18.01 8.79 19.39
CA GLU A 63 17.39 7.99 18.34
C GLU A 63 15.88 8.27 18.23
N CYS A 64 15.38 8.26 16.99
CA CYS A 64 13.96 8.21 16.67
C CYS A 64 13.75 7.41 15.37
N LYS A 65 12.79 6.49 15.37
CA LYS A 65 12.42 5.62 14.25
C LYS A 65 10.99 5.91 13.83
N LEU A 66 10.75 5.87 12.53
CA LEU A 66 9.45 6.10 11.92
C LEU A 66 9.15 4.97 10.94
N TRP A 67 8.03 4.30 11.14
CA TRP A 67 7.48 3.35 10.18
C TRP A 67 6.39 4.03 9.38
N ILE A 68 6.43 3.85 8.07
CA ILE A 68 5.50 4.46 7.13
C ILE A 68 4.85 3.39 6.25
N THR A 69 3.62 3.64 5.84
CA THR A 69 2.96 2.89 4.78
C THR A 69 2.88 3.77 3.54
N VAL A 70 3.27 3.22 2.39
CA VAL A 70 3.24 3.93 1.11
C VAL A 70 2.34 3.15 0.15
N HIS A 71 1.28 3.79 -0.34
CA HIS A 71 0.45 3.25 -1.41
C HIS A 71 0.84 3.91 -2.73
N PHE A 72 1.02 3.11 -3.78
CA PHE A 72 1.42 3.55 -5.12
C PHE A 72 0.59 2.82 -6.19
N TYR A 73 0.59 3.34 -7.41
CA TYR A 73 -0.24 2.83 -8.49
C TYR A 73 0.37 1.62 -9.22
N PRO A 74 -0.43 0.79 -9.92
CA PRO A 74 0.07 -0.40 -10.62
C PRO A 74 1.10 -0.14 -11.73
N ASN A 75 1.16 1.07 -12.27
CA ASN A 75 2.15 1.47 -13.28
C ASN A 75 3.46 1.99 -12.67
N GLU A 76 3.62 1.95 -11.34
CA GLU A 76 4.80 2.38 -10.62
C GLU A 76 5.54 1.16 -10.04
N SER A 77 6.87 1.21 -10.01
CA SER A 77 7.67 0.16 -9.37
C SER A 77 7.97 0.51 -7.92
N THR A 78 8.08 -0.51 -7.06
CA THR A 78 8.49 -0.30 -5.66
C THR A 78 9.85 0.39 -5.57
N GLU A 79 10.78 0.02 -6.45
CA GLU A 79 12.14 0.58 -6.51
C GLU A 79 12.13 2.08 -6.79
N ASP A 80 11.32 2.53 -7.75
CA ASP A 80 11.18 3.94 -8.10
C ASP A 80 10.51 4.72 -6.96
N ILE A 81 9.49 4.14 -6.32
CA ILE A 81 8.78 4.76 -5.20
C ILE A 81 9.68 4.91 -3.97
N CYS A 82 10.41 3.85 -3.58
CA CYS A 82 11.37 3.92 -2.48
C CYS A 82 12.42 5.00 -2.74
N LYS A 83 12.99 5.01 -3.96
CA LYS A 83 13.97 6.01 -4.36
C LYS A 83 13.41 7.43 -4.32
N GLU A 84 12.21 7.65 -4.82
CA GLU A 84 11.57 8.98 -4.80
C GLU A 84 11.35 9.48 -3.36
N VAL A 85 10.87 8.62 -2.46
CA VAL A 85 10.68 8.96 -1.05
C VAL A 85 12.02 9.28 -0.38
N GLU A 86 13.05 8.44 -0.60
CA GLU A 86 14.38 8.66 -0.06
C GLU A 86 14.99 9.97 -0.54
N GLU A 87 14.96 10.22 -1.86
CA GLU A 87 15.49 11.45 -2.45
C GLU A 87 14.78 12.68 -1.89
N HIS A 88 13.45 12.63 -1.75
CA HIS A 88 12.68 13.72 -1.16
C HIS A 88 13.08 14.01 0.29
N LEU A 89 13.23 12.96 1.11
CA LEU A 89 13.65 13.08 2.52
C LEU A 89 15.10 13.55 2.67
N LEU A 90 16.01 13.07 1.83
CA LEU A 90 17.40 13.50 1.82
C LEU A 90 17.54 14.96 1.40
N ASN A 91 16.72 15.43 0.46
CA ASN A 91 16.65 16.84 0.08
C ASN A 91 16.19 17.70 1.26
N ALA A 92 15.14 17.30 1.99
CA ALA A 92 14.70 17.99 3.20
C ALA A 92 15.77 17.97 4.31
N ALA A 93 16.44 16.83 4.50
CA ALA A 93 17.55 16.70 5.44
C ALA A 93 18.70 17.65 5.11
N SER A 94 19.03 17.83 3.82
CA SER A 94 20.11 18.73 3.39
C SER A 94 19.86 20.21 3.72
N ALA A 95 18.59 20.61 3.85
CA ALA A 95 18.18 21.96 4.22
C ALA A 95 18.19 22.21 5.74
N ASP A 96 18.25 21.15 6.56
CA ASP A 96 18.32 21.26 8.01
C ASP A 96 19.79 21.27 8.50
N PRO A 97 20.21 22.23 9.35
CA PRO A 97 21.61 22.37 9.76
C PRO A 97 22.25 21.17 10.48
N TRP A 98 21.46 20.26 11.05
CA TRP A 98 21.99 19.08 11.76
C TRP A 98 21.83 17.80 10.93
N LEU A 99 20.68 17.63 10.26
CA LEU A 99 20.41 16.46 9.42
C LEU A 99 21.29 16.42 8.18
N LYS A 100 21.76 17.56 7.67
CA LYS A 100 22.73 17.60 6.57
C LYS A 100 23.98 16.77 6.87
N ASP A 101 24.48 16.85 8.11
CA ASP A 101 25.67 16.11 8.55
C ASP A 101 25.30 14.77 9.20
N HIS A 102 24.02 14.51 9.45
CA HIS A 102 23.47 13.30 10.08
C HIS A 102 22.20 12.85 9.33
N PRO A 103 22.33 12.39 8.06
CA PRO A 103 21.19 12.04 7.25
C PRO A 103 20.42 10.85 7.85
N PRO A 104 19.10 10.77 7.61
CA PRO A 104 18.31 9.60 8.00
C PRO A 104 18.82 8.34 7.28
N ARG A 105 18.51 7.18 7.88
CA ARG A 105 18.74 5.87 7.26
C ARG A 105 17.39 5.28 6.88
N PHE A 106 17.38 4.53 5.79
CA PHE A 106 16.18 3.92 5.24
C PHE A 106 16.34 2.41 5.28
N ASP A 107 15.22 1.74 5.57
CA ASP A 107 15.08 0.30 5.50
C ASP A 107 13.70 0.03 4.89
N TRP A 108 13.65 -0.83 3.87
CA TRP A 108 12.45 -1.09 3.08
C TRP A 108 12.20 -2.58 2.99
N GLY A 109 10.92 -2.95 3.10
CA GLY A 109 10.50 -4.34 3.10
C GLY A 109 10.73 -5.03 4.44
N GLY A 110 10.81 -6.34 4.38
CA GLY A 110 10.79 -7.26 5.51
C GLY A 110 10.09 -8.55 5.09
N GLU A 111 10.33 -9.63 5.81
CA GLU A 111 9.69 -10.93 5.58
C GLU A 111 8.36 -11.03 6.36
N SER A 112 8.12 -10.12 7.31
CA SER A 112 6.95 -10.16 8.19
C SER A 112 6.48 -8.78 8.64
N MET A 113 5.20 -8.48 8.39
CA MET A 113 4.52 -7.31 8.97
C MET A 113 4.49 -7.32 10.52
N ILE A 114 4.68 -8.47 11.17
CA ILE A 114 4.62 -8.58 12.63
C ILE A 114 6.02 -8.45 13.24
N GLU A 115 7.00 -9.19 12.71
CA GLU A 115 8.34 -9.26 13.27
C GLU A 115 9.21 -8.10 12.78
N ASP A 116 9.25 -7.89 11.46
CA ASP A 116 10.06 -6.84 10.83
C ASP A 116 9.32 -5.51 10.78
N ARG A 117 7.98 -5.53 10.90
CA ARG A 117 7.10 -4.36 10.70
C ARG A 117 7.32 -3.71 9.33
N GLY A 118 7.69 -4.53 8.35
CA GLY A 118 7.92 -4.11 6.97
C GLY A 118 7.54 -5.24 6.04
N GLU A 119 6.79 -4.91 5.00
CA GLU A 119 6.38 -5.83 3.94
C GLU A 119 6.08 -4.99 2.70
N ILE A 120 6.40 -5.52 1.52
CA ILE A 120 6.09 -4.91 0.24
C ILE A 120 5.03 -5.78 -0.42
N PHE A 121 3.87 -5.21 -0.74
CA PHE A 121 2.86 -5.88 -1.54
C PHE A 121 2.95 -5.37 -2.97
N PRO A 122 3.29 -6.22 -3.95
CA PRO A 122 3.31 -5.80 -5.34
C PRO A 122 1.92 -5.34 -5.80
N ALA A 123 1.85 -4.22 -6.49
CA ALA A 123 0.62 -3.83 -7.20
C ALA A 123 0.46 -4.71 -8.45
N PHE A 124 -0.78 -4.97 -8.87
CA PHE A 124 -1.05 -5.69 -10.11
C PHE A 124 -2.31 -5.16 -10.80
N GLU A 125 -2.37 -5.39 -12.11
CA GLU A 125 -3.53 -5.10 -12.94
C GLU A 125 -4.14 -6.40 -13.46
N VAL A 126 -5.46 -6.47 -13.46
CA VAL A 126 -6.21 -7.61 -14.01
C VAL A 126 -6.46 -7.34 -15.49
N ASP A 127 -5.93 -8.19 -16.37
CA ASP A 127 -6.21 -8.10 -17.81
C ASP A 127 -7.69 -8.46 -18.11
N PRO A 128 -8.55 -7.49 -18.49
CA PRO A 128 -9.96 -7.75 -18.75
C PRO A 128 -10.18 -8.64 -19.98
N ASP A 129 -9.18 -8.72 -20.86
CA ASP A 129 -9.25 -9.52 -22.07
C ASP A 129 -8.80 -10.97 -21.87
N HIS A 130 -8.20 -11.29 -20.72
CA HIS A 130 -7.77 -12.63 -20.38
C HIS A 130 -8.96 -13.61 -20.37
N GLN A 131 -8.75 -14.80 -20.93
CA GLN A 131 -9.81 -15.82 -21.07
C GLN A 131 -10.44 -16.23 -19.73
N GLY A 132 -9.64 -16.29 -18.66
CA GLY A 132 -10.12 -16.59 -17.31
C GLY A 132 -11.06 -15.51 -16.77
N VAL A 133 -10.72 -14.23 -17.00
CA VAL A 133 -11.55 -13.09 -16.57
C VAL A 133 -12.86 -13.05 -17.34
N LYS A 134 -12.82 -13.28 -18.66
CA LYS A 134 -14.02 -13.42 -19.50
C LYS A 134 -14.90 -14.59 -19.08
N ALA A 135 -14.31 -15.72 -18.70
CA ALA A 135 -15.05 -16.88 -18.21
C ALA A 135 -15.72 -16.61 -16.85
N LEU A 136 -15.00 -15.94 -15.93
CA LEU A 136 -15.56 -15.52 -14.64
C LEU A 136 -16.71 -14.53 -14.82
N SER A 137 -16.54 -13.54 -15.70
CA SER A 137 -17.57 -12.55 -16.01
C SER A 137 -18.85 -13.19 -16.58
N LYS A 138 -18.71 -14.18 -17.47
CA LYS A 138 -19.84 -14.96 -17.98
C LYS A 138 -20.53 -15.78 -16.89
N ALA A 139 -19.76 -16.40 -15.98
CA ALA A 139 -20.32 -17.14 -14.86
C ALA A 139 -21.14 -16.22 -13.94
N HIS A 140 -20.59 -15.06 -13.58
CA HIS A 140 -21.29 -14.03 -12.81
C HIS A 140 -22.61 -13.62 -13.48
N GLN A 141 -22.56 -13.25 -14.76
CA GLN A 141 -23.73 -12.86 -15.54
C GLN A 141 -24.80 -13.95 -15.64
N SER A 142 -24.40 -15.22 -15.70
CA SER A 142 -25.35 -16.34 -15.78
C SER A 142 -26.09 -16.60 -14.47
N VAL A 143 -25.44 -16.38 -13.32
CA VAL A 143 -26.02 -16.63 -12.00
C VAL A 143 -26.83 -15.43 -11.53
N LEU A 144 -26.30 -14.21 -11.70
CA LEU A 144 -26.89 -12.98 -11.14
C LEU A 144 -27.67 -12.15 -12.16
N SER A 145 -27.71 -12.58 -13.43
CA SER A 145 -28.41 -11.88 -14.51
C SER A 145 -27.95 -10.42 -14.73
N GLN A 146 -26.78 -10.04 -14.24
CA GLN A 146 -26.14 -8.73 -14.42
C GLN A 146 -24.65 -8.88 -14.71
N ALA A 147 -24.04 -7.92 -15.38
CA ALA A 147 -22.60 -7.97 -15.65
C ALA A 147 -21.86 -7.59 -14.36
N PRO A 148 -20.70 -8.22 -14.06
CA PRO A 148 -19.89 -7.79 -12.93
C PRO A 148 -19.36 -6.38 -13.19
N VAL A 149 -19.29 -5.58 -12.13
CA VAL A 149 -18.54 -4.32 -12.13
C VAL A 149 -17.05 -4.67 -12.17
N GLN A 150 -16.32 -4.00 -13.06
CA GLN A 150 -14.86 -4.05 -13.08
C GLN A 150 -14.35 -2.72 -12.54
N ASP A 151 -13.60 -2.77 -11.45
CA ASP A 151 -13.13 -1.58 -10.75
C ASP A 151 -11.73 -1.80 -10.18
N THR A 152 -11.15 -0.72 -9.70
CA THR A 152 -9.88 -0.67 -8.99
C THR A 152 -10.09 -0.78 -7.48
N SER A 153 -9.13 -1.34 -6.75
CA SER A 153 -9.21 -1.51 -5.29
C SER A 153 -7.99 -0.88 -4.62
N PRO A 154 -8.16 0.11 -3.71
CA PRO A 154 -7.04 0.75 -3.02
C PRO A 154 -6.39 -0.14 -1.95
N THR A 155 -6.71 -1.44 -1.92
CA THR A 155 -6.20 -2.40 -0.94
C THR A 155 -5.13 -3.31 -1.50
N VAL A 156 -4.34 -3.87 -0.59
CA VAL A 156 -3.37 -4.92 -0.89
C VAL A 156 -4.02 -6.30 -0.84
N THR A 157 -3.57 -7.20 -1.71
CA THR A 157 -3.97 -8.62 -1.73
C THR A 157 -2.79 -9.48 -2.17
N ASP A 158 -2.84 -10.79 -1.94
CA ASP A 158 -1.84 -11.74 -2.41
C ASP A 158 -1.75 -11.84 -3.95
N GLY A 159 -2.70 -11.24 -4.67
CA GLY A 159 -2.71 -11.26 -6.12
C GLY A 159 -1.49 -10.59 -6.76
N GLY A 160 -0.87 -9.63 -6.07
CA GLY A 160 0.39 -9.02 -6.48
C GLY A 160 1.51 -10.03 -6.67
N TRP A 161 1.69 -10.91 -5.68
CA TRP A 161 2.71 -11.96 -5.70
C TRP A 161 2.46 -13.00 -6.80
N LEU A 162 1.20 -13.38 -7.00
CA LEU A 162 0.82 -14.30 -8.07
C LEU A 162 1.09 -13.69 -9.45
N ALA A 163 0.77 -12.42 -9.64
CA ALA A 163 1.03 -11.70 -10.88
C ALA A 163 2.54 -11.58 -11.16
N GLU A 164 3.36 -11.27 -10.16
CA GLU A 164 4.82 -11.23 -10.28
C GLU A 164 5.41 -12.61 -10.64
N ALA A 165 4.83 -13.68 -10.11
CA ALA A 165 5.17 -15.06 -10.50
C ALA A 165 4.69 -15.44 -11.93
N GLY A 166 4.05 -14.52 -12.66
CA GLY A 166 3.53 -14.75 -14.00
C GLY A 166 2.23 -15.56 -14.04
N ILE A 167 1.50 -15.66 -12.92
CA ILE A 167 0.22 -16.36 -12.83
C ILE A 167 -0.92 -15.35 -13.04
N PRO A 168 -1.72 -15.49 -14.12
CA PRO A 168 -2.88 -14.62 -14.34
C PRO A 168 -3.83 -14.67 -13.15
N THR A 169 -4.10 -13.51 -12.56
CA THR A 169 -4.86 -13.39 -11.32
C THR A 169 -6.05 -12.45 -11.51
N ALA A 170 -7.17 -12.79 -10.87
CA ALA A 170 -8.36 -11.95 -10.80
C ALA A 170 -8.82 -11.86 -9.34
N LEU A 171 -9.19 -10.66 -8.91
CA LEU A 171 -9.78 -10.44 -7.58
C LEU A 171 -11.31 -10.42 -7.72
N TYR A 172 -11.99 -11.30 -6.97
CA TYR A 172 -13.45 -11.42 -7.00
C TYR A 172 -13.95 -11.99 -5.68
N GLY A 173 -14.89 -11.30 -5.04
CA GLY A 173 -15.44 -11.69 -3.74
C GLY A 173 -16.75 -10.96 -3.41
N PRO A 174 -17.49 -11.43 -2.40
CA PRO A 174 -18.69 -10.76 -1.89
C PRO A 174 -18.32 -9.69 -0.85
N GLY A 175 -19.30 -8.87 -0.48
CA GLY A 175 -19.17 -7.86 0.56
C GLY A 175 -18.65 -6.52 0.08
N GLU A 176 -18.70 -5.55 1.00
CA GLU A 176 -18.32 -4.17 0.75
C GLU A 176 -17.01 -3.86 1.45
N LEU A 177 -16.10 -3.20 0.74
CA LEU A 177 -14.79 -2.86 1.28
C LEU A 177 -14.88 -1.96 2.52
N THR A 178 -15.95 -1.16 2.64
CA THR A 178 -16.18 -0.29 3.80
C THR A 178 -16.45 -1.03 5.10
N GLU A 179 -16.85 -2.31 5.03
CA GLU A 179 -17.07 -3.15 6.21
C GLU A 179 -15.78 -3.83 6.69
N ALA A 180 -14.76 -3.94 5.82
CA ALA A 180 -13.50 -4.59 6.14
C ALA A 180 -12.73 -3.82 7.23
N HIS A 181 -12.15 -4.55 8.19
CA HIS A 181 -11.44 -3.99 9.36
C HIS A 181 -12.32 -3.06 10.24
N SER A 182 -13.64 -3.16 10.13
CA SER A 182 -14.56 -2.44 11.01
C SER A 182 -14.83 -3.22 12.31
N VAL A 183 -15.35 -2.53 13.34
CA VAL A 183 -15.60 -3.15 14.66
C VAL A 183 -16.62 -4.29 14.58
N ASN A 184 -17.61 -4.16 13.69
CA ASN A 184 -18.68 -5.15 13.50
C ASN A 184 -18.68 -5.66 12.06
N GLU A 185 -17.48 -6.00 11.55
CA GLU A 185 -17.29 -6.52 10.20
C GLU A 185 -18.31 -7.63 9.89
N SER A 186 -19.01 -7.47 8.78
CA SER A 186 -20.07 -8.39 8.36
C SER A 186 -20.15 -8.47 6.84
N VAL A 187 -20.78 -9.54 6.35
CA VAL A 187 -21.08 -9.74 4.93
C VAL A 187 -22.51 -10.25 4.81
N ASP A 188 -23.21 -9.84 3.76
CA ASP A 188 -24.54 -10.35 3.48
C ASP A 188 -24.48 -11.84 3.11
N ILE A 189 -25.36 -12.63 3.73
CA ILE A 189 -25.40 -14.08 3.51
C ILE A 189 -25.84 -14.40 2.09
N ASP A 190 -26.77 -13.63 1.53
CA ASP A 190 -27.24 -13.83 0.16
C ASP A 190 -26.11 -13.54 -0.84
N GLU A 191 -25.30 -12.49 -0.61
CA GLU A 191 -24.10 -12.22 -1.41
C GLU A 191 -23.07 -13.36 -1.33
N LEU A 192 -22.84 -13.92 -0.15
CA LEU A 192 -21.94 -15.05 0.03
C LEU A 192 -22.43 -16.30 -0.71
N VAL A 193 -23.74 -16.57 -0.63
CA VAL A 193 -24.39 -17.68 -1.36
C VAL A 193 -24.29 -17.48 -2.87
N ASP A 194 -24.49 -16.27 -3.34
CA ASP A 194 -24.40 -15.91 -4.75
C ASP A 194 -22.97 -15.99 -5.28
N PHE A 195 -21.99 -15.48 -4.53
CA PHE A 195 -20.57 -15.68 -4.80
C PHE A 195 -20.23 -17.17 -4.94
N ALA A 196 -20.70 -18.02 -4.02
CA ALA A 196 -20.45 -19.46 -4.08
C ALA A 196 -21.03 -20.11 -5.35
N LYS A 197 -22.25 -19.72 -5.77
CA LYS A 197 -22.86 -20.20 -7.03
C LYS A 197 -22.05 -19.75 -8.26
N VAL A 198 -21.59 -18.50 -8.27
CA VAL A 198 -20.74 -17.96 -9.36
C VAL A 198 -19.43 -18.71 -9.44
N MET A 199 -18.74 -18.89 -8.31
CA MET A 199 -17.47 -19.60 -8.27
C MET A 199 -17.62 -21.07 -8.68
N ALA A 200 -18.67 -21.77 -8.23
CA ALA A 200 -18.95 -23.13 -8.66
C ALA A 200 -19.16 -23.22 -10.18
N THR A 201 -19.93 -22.27 -10.75
CA THR A 201 -20.18 -22.19 -12.19
C THR A 201 -18.90 -21.88 -12.97
N PHE A 202 -18.09 -20.94 -12.49
CA PHE A 202 -16.80 -20.58 -13.08
C PHE A 202 -15.83 -21.77 -13.08
N ILE A 203 -15.63 -22.41 -11.92
CA ILE A 203 -14.72 -23.56 -11.78
C ILE A 203 -15.16 -24.70 -12.71
N TYR A 204 -16.46 -25.02 -12.74
CA TYR A 204 -16.99 -26.04 -13.64
C TYR A 204 -16.68 -25.70 -15.10
N ASN A 205 -17.05 -24.50 -15.56
CA ASN A 205 -16.85 -24.10 -16.96
C ASN A 205 -15.36 -24.05 -17.34
N TRP A 206 -14.53 -23.43 -16.49
CA TRP A 206 -13.10 -23.25 -16.72
C TRP A 206 -12.37 -24.60 -16.84
N THR A 207 -12.62 -25.51 -15.90
CA THR A 207 -11.97 -26.84 -15.89
C THR A 207 -12.48 -27.79 -16.98
N HIS A 208 -13.63 -27.52 -17.57
CA HIS A 208 -14.20 -28.26 -18.69
C HIS A 208 -13.99 -27.58 -20.06
N THR A 209 -13.25 -26.46 -20.07
CA THR A 209 -12.78 -25.85 -21.33
C THR A 209 -11.63 -26.70 -21.88
N LYS A 210 -11.54 -26.84 -23.22
CA LYS A 210 -10.40 -27.54 -23.82
C LYS A 210 -9.11 -26.80 -23.45
N LYS A 211 -8.13 -27.55 -22.94
CA LYS A 211 -6.79 -27.01 -22.70
C LYS A 211 -6.15 -26.67 -24.04
N GLU A 212 -5.65 -25.45 -24.18
CA GLU A 212 -4.76 -25.04 -25.27
C GLU A 212 -3.34 -25.55 -25.05
#